data_AF-A0A832C1F4-F1
#
_entry.id   AF-A0A832C1F4-F1
#
_cell.length_a   1.000
_cell.length_b   1.000
_cell.length_c   1.000
_cell.angle_alpha   90.00
_cell.angle_beta   90.00
_cell.angle_gamma   90.00
#
_symmetry.space_group_name_H-M   'P 1'
#
loop_
_entity.id
_entity.type
_entity.pdbx_description
1 polymer ?
#
loop_
_entity_poly.entity_id
_entity_poly.type
_entity_poly.pdbx_seq_one_letter_code
_entity_poly.pdbx_strand_id
1 'polypeptide(L)'
;LFYGSDYSNLSEMAMYALGGLLRHAPALCAITNPTTNSYKRLVPGYEAPVHLAYSQRNRSAAVRIPVYSARPESKRLEYRVPDGAANPYLAFAAMLMAMLDGIRNKMHPGPPLDKDIYDLPPEELQDVPRTPQTLDEALSALERDHDFLLQGGVFTEDVIETWIDYKRTYEVAPLRMRPHPYEFALYFDL
;
A
#
# COMPACT_ATOMS: atom_id res chain seq x y z
N LEU A 1 6.42 -16.15 16.11
CA LEU A 1 5.42 -15.07 16.16
C LEU A 1 4.45 -15.11 14.99
N PHE A 2 4.92 -15.12 13.73
CA PHE A 2 4.01 -15.07 12.57
C PHE A 2 3.48 -16.44 12.07
N TYR A 3 4.13 -17.54 12.44
CA TYR A 3 3.62 -18.89 12.18
C TYR A 3 2.52 -19.27 13.18
N GLY A 4 1.45 -19.87 12.69
CA GLY A 4 0.31 -20.33 13.50
C GLY A 4 -0.63 -21.23 12.71
N SER A 5 -1.87 -21.35 13.17
CA SER A 5 -2.88 -22.29 12.63
C SER A 5 -3.95 -21.65 11.76
N ASP A 6 -3.89 -20.35 11.52
CA ASP A 6 -4.87 -19.62 10.70
C ASP A 6 -4.52 -19.73 9.20
N TYR A 7 -5.15 -18.92 8.36
CA TYR A 7 -5.00 -18.91 6.92
C TYR A 7 -3.53 -18.99 6.48
N SER A 8 -3.23 -19.99 5.65
CA SER A 8 -1.88 -20.29 5.17
C SER A 8 -0.85 -20.57 6.28
N ASN A 9 -1.24 -21.00 7.47
CA ASN A 9 -0.36 -21.17 8.66
C ASN A 9 0.17 -19.84 9.23
N LEU A 10 -0.63 -18.77 9.17
CA LEU A 10 -0.35 -17.55 9.91
C LEU A 10 -0.87 -17.67 11.35
N SER A 11 -0.25 -16.94 12.28
CA SER A 11 -0.82 -16.73 13.61
C SER A 11 -1.86 -15.62 13.57
N GLU A 12 -2.73 -15.58 14.58
CA GLU A 12 -3.66 -14.46 14.77
C GLU A 12 -2.93 -13.10 14.82
N MET A 13 -1.76 -13.06 15.48
CA MET A 13 -0.94 -11.85 15.51
C MET A 13 -0.48 -11.41 14.12
N ALA A 14 -0.12 -12.34 13.24
CA ALA A 14 0.24 -12.01 11.86
C ALA A 14 -0.99 -11.58 11.04
N MET A 15 -2.16 -12.15 11.31
CA MET A 15 -3.41 -11.70 10.70
C MET A 15 -3.72 -10.25 11.08
N TYR A 16 -3.55 -9.88 12.35
CA TYR A 16 -3.72 -8.49 12.79
C TYR A 16 -2.67 -7.54 12.21
N ALA A 17 -1.41 -7.97 12.11
CA ALA A 17 -0.37 -7.21 11.44
C ALA A 17 -0.73 -6.95 9.96
N LEU A 18 -1.26 -7.96 9.27
CA LEU A 18 -1.75 -7.85 7.90
C LEU A 18 -2.91 -6.87 7.81
N GLY A 19 -3.86 -6.93 8.75
CA GLY A 19 -4.99 -6.00 8.81
C GLY A 19 -4.56 -4.56 8.97
N GLY A 20 -3.56 -4.29 9.84
CA GLY A 20 -2.96 -2.95 9.96
C GLY A 20 -2.31 -2.47 8.67
N LEU A 21 -1.54 -3.32 7.98
CA LEU A 21 -0.96 -2.98 6.67
C LEU A 21 -2.02 -2.61 5.63
N LEU A 22 -3.10 -3.39 5.53
CA LEU A 22 -4.16 -3.12 4.56
C LEU A 22 -4.99 -1.88 4.94
N ARG A 23 -5.26 -1.68 6.23
CA ARG A 23 -6.01 -0.53 6.75
C ARG A 23 -5.32 0.79 6.39
N HIS A 24 -4.01 0.86 6.64
CA HIS A 24 -3.21 2.07 6.45
C HIS A 24 -2.53 2.13 5.08
N ALA A 25 -2.76 1.16 4.19
CA ALA A 25 -2.10 1.11 2.88
C ALA A 25 -2.21 2.41 2.06
N PRO A 26 -3.36 3.13 2.04
CA PRO A 26 -3.45 4.41 1.35
C PRO A 26 -2.48 5.47 1.91
N ALA A 27 -2.37 5.59 3.24
CA ALA A 27 -1.42 6.49 3.89
C ALA A 27 0.03 6.04 3.68
N LEU A 28 0.30 4.73 3.77
CA LEU A 28 1.61 4.15 3.52
C LEU A 28 2.11 4.47 2.11
N CYS A 29 1.25 4.50 1.09
CA CYS A 29 1.63 4.82 -0.29
C CYS A 29 2.34 6.18 -0.40
N ALA A 30 2.02 7.16 0.44
CA ALA A 30 2.70 8.46 0.44
C ALA A 30 4.20 8.35 0.79
N ILE A 31 4.59 7.28 1.50
CA ILE A 31 5.95 7.02 1.98
C ILE A 31 6.61 5.91 1.15
N THR A 32 5.87 4.84 0.84
CA THR A 32 6.36 3.64 0.13
C THR A 32 6.32 3.76 -1.39
N ASN A 33 5.58 4.74 -1.91
CA ASN A 33 5.42 5.03 -3.33
C ASN A 33 5.49 6.56 -3.54
N PRO A 34 6.62 7.19 -3.19
CA PRO A 34 6.64 8.61 -2.85
C PRO A 34 6.84 9.53 -4.07
N THR A 35 6.66 9.02 -5.29
CA THR A 35 6.88 9.78 -6.52
C THR A 35 5.64 9.71 -7.40
N THR A 36 5.44 10.71 -8.25
CA THR A 36 4.35 10.68 -9.25
C THR A 36 4.49 9.49 -10.23
N ASN A 37 5.71 9.03 -10.48
CA ASN A 37 6.00 7.87 -11.32
C ASN A 37 5.58 6.54 -10.68
N SER A 38 5.62 6.44 -9.35
CA SER A 38 5.15 5.26 -8.61
C SER A 38 3.70 4.89 -8.98
N TYR A 39 2.86 5.89 -9.22
CA TYR A 39 1.46 5.71 -9.57
C TYR A 39 1.22 5.42 -11.05
N LYS A 40 2.27 5.46 -11.89
CA LYS A 40 2.23 4.88 -13.24
C LYS A 40 2.44 3.37 -13.21
N ARG A 41 3.04 2.83 -12.14
CA ARG A 41 3.10 1.40 -11.87
C ARG A 41 1.80 0.88 -11.26
N LEU A 42 1.20 1.60 -10.31
CA LEU A 42 -0.03 1.21 -9.62
C LEU A 42 -1.30 1.44 -10.46
N VAL A 43 -1.29 0.94 -11.70
CA VAL A 43 -2.44 0.97 -12.61
C VAL A 43 -2.95 -0.46 -12.87
N PRO A 44 -4.26 -0.66 -13.07
CA PRO A 44 -4.80 -1.98 -13.39
C PRO A 44 -4.15 -2.57 -14.67
N GLY A 45 -3.92 -3.89 -14.67
CA GLY A 45 -3.52 -4.64 -15.88
C GLY A 45 -2.04 -5.00 -16.02
N TYR A 46 -1.16 -4.60 -15.08
CA TYR A 46 0.31 -4.79 -15.22
C TYR A 46 0.98 -5.48 -14.02
N GLU A 47 0.35 -6.52 -13.43
CA GLU A 47 0.83 -7.26 -12.24
C GLU A 47 1.03 -6.43 -10.95
N ALA A 48 0.82 -5.12 -11.02
CA ALA A 48 0.91 -4.22 -9.88
C ALA A 48 -0.31 -4.38 -8.96
N PRO A 49 -0.11 -4.41 -7.64
CA PRO A 49 -1.19 -4.67 -6.70
C PRO A 49 -2.01 -3.41 -6.43
N VAL A 50 -3.05 -3.19 -7.22
CA VAL A 50 -3.99 -2.06 -7.03
C VAL A 50 -5.04 -2.36 -5.97
N HIS A 51 -5.41 -3.65 -5.80
CA HIS A 51 -6.40 -4.08 -4.83
C HIS A 51 -5.76 -4.42 -3.50
N LEU A 52 -6.23 -3.77 -2.44
CA LEU A 52 -5.79 -3.94 -1.05
C LEU A 52 -6.39 -5.20 -0.45
N ALA A 53 -5.97 -6.33 -1.01
CA ALA A 53 -6.35 -7.68 -0.57
C ALA A 53 -5.10 -8.52 -0.27
N TYR A 54 -5.33 -9.70 0.30
CA TYR A 54 -4.28 -10.67 0.57
C TYR A 54 -4.64 -12.07 0.07
N SER A 55 -3.60 -12.84 -0.28
CA SER A 55 -3.74 -14.24 -0.73
C SER A 55 -2.39 -14.97 -0.67
N GLN A 56 -2.44 -16.29 -0.59
CA GLN A 56 -1.24 -17.15 -0.63
C GLN A 56 -0.68 -17.42 -2.04
N ARG A 57 -1.47 -17.23 -3.10
CA ARG A 57 -1.06 -17.56 -4.49
C ARG A 57 -1.24 -16.41 -5.47
N ASN A 58 -2.11 -15.45 -5.13
CA ASN A 58 -2.47 -14.38 -6.03
C ASN A 58 -1.34 -13.35 -6.21
N ARG A 59 -0.95 -13.10 -7.46
CA ARG A 59 0.07 -12.11 -7.84
C ARG A 59 -0.50 -10.72 -8.11
N SER A 60 -1.80 -10.49 -7.97
CA SER A 60 -2.39 -9.16 -8.04
C SER A 60 -2.83 -8.63 -6.67
N ALA A 61 -2.73 -9.44 -5.61
CA ALA A 61 -2.96 -9.01 -4.23
C ALA A 61 -1.81 -8.13 -3.69
N ALA A 62 -2.17 -7.13 -2.86
CA ALA A 62 -1.25 -6.25 -2.16
C ALA A 62 -0.34 -6.97 -1.17
N VAL A 63 -0.88 -7.94 -0.42
CA VAL A 63 -0.09 -8.79 0.47
C VAL A 63 -0.13 -10.23 -0.02
N ARG A 64 1.02 -10.76 -0.41
CA ARG A 64 1.16 -12.19 -0.72
C ARG A 64 1.68 -12.93 0.51
N ILE A 65 1.20 -14.16 0.70
CA ILE A 65 1.70 -15.06 1.75
C ILE A 65 2.48 -16.20 1.07
N PRO A 66 3.83 -16.17 1.08
CA PRO A 66 4.62 -17.19 0.40
C PRO A 66 4.39 -18.60 0.96
N VAL A 67 4.22 -19.58 0.06
CA VAL A 67 3.99 -21.00 0.37
C VAL A 67 5.12 -21.93 -0.09
N TYR A 68 6.26 -21.38 -0.53
CA TYR A 68 7.40 -22.14 -1.06
C TYR A 68 8.12 -23.01 -0.02
N SER A 69 7.90 -22.77 1.26
CA SER A 69 8.54 -23.47 2.37
C SER A 69 7.52 -23.73 3.47
N ALA A 70 7.45 -24.99 3.92
CA ALA A 70 6.65 -25.40 5.06
C ALA A 70 7.29 -25.06 6.41
N ARG A 71 8.52 -24.52 6.42
CA ARG A 71 9.27 -24.22 7.64
C ARG A 71 8.62 -23.04 8.39
N PRO A 72 8.26 -23.20 9.68
CA PRO A 72 7.69 -22.13 10.50
C PRO A 72 8.49 -20.82 10.49
N GLU A 73 9.82 -20.91 10.44
CA GLU A 73 10.74 -19.77 10.51
C GLU A 73 10.70 -18.92 9.23
N SER A 74 10.23 -19.48 8.12
CA SER A 74 10.16 -18.78 6.83
C SER A 74 8.84 -18.02 6.62
N LYS A 75 7.91 -18.14 7.58
CA LYS A 75 6.57 -17.57 7.48
C LYS A 75 6.62 -16.04 7.59
N ARG A 76 6.09 -15.36 6.58
CA ARG A 76 6.15 -13.91 6.43
C ARG A 76 5.00 -13.37 5.60
N LEU A 77 4.81 -12.06 5.67
CA LEU A 77 3.97 -11.29 4.77
C LEU A 77 4.85 -10.65 3.70
N GLU A 78 4.45 -10.73 2.44
CA GLU A 78 5.11 -10.05 1.33
C GLU A 78 4.20 -8.91 0.85
N TYR A 79 4.47 -7.69 1.34
CA TYR A 79 3.76 -6.50 0.90
C TYR A 79 4.37 -5.97 -0.39
N ARG A 80 3.60 -5.99 -1.48
CA ARG A 80 4.07 -5.79 -2.86
C ARG A 80 3.79 -4.40 -3.41
N VAL A 81 3.11 -3.56 -2.64
CA VAL A 81 2.78 -2.17 -3.01
C VAL A 81 4.02 -1.27 -3.13
N PRO A 82 5.00 -1.29 -2.20
CA PRO A 82 6.17 -0.41 -2.26
C PRO A 82 6.98 -0.54 -3.55
N ASP A 83 7.71 0.52 -3.90
CA ASP A 83 8.66 0.52 -5.02
C ASP A 83 10.05 1.07 -4.63
N GLY A 84 11.01 0.96 -5.54
CA GLY A 84 12.40 1.32 -5.31
C GLY A 84 12.68 2.82 -5.19
N ALA A 85 11.69 3.69 -5.39
CA ALA A 85 11.86 5.12 -5.16
C ALA A 85 11.69 5.50 -3.68
N ALA A 86 11.16 4.59 -2.85
CA ALA A 86 10.99 4.82 -1.43
C ALA A 86 12.32 4.92 -0.68
N ASN A 87 12.39 5.83 0.29
CA ASN A 87 13.45 5.80 1.28
C ASN A 87 13.24 4.55 2.17
N PRO A 88 14.16 3.56 2.17
CA PRO A 88 13.94 2.30 2.86
C PRO A 88 13.80 2.47 4.38
N TYR A 89 14.46 3.47 4.97
CA TYR A 89 14.34 3.74 6.41
C TYR A 89 12.90 4.15 6.77
N LEU A 90 12.35 5.12 6.02
CA LEU A 90 10.98 5.60 6.25
C LEU A 90 9.95 4.53 5.90
N ALA A 91 10.14 3.83 4.78
CA ALA A 91 9.23 2.78 4.33
C ALA A 91 9.13 1.63 5.34
N PHE A 92 10.26 1.09 5.80
CA PHE A 92 10.23 -0.02 6.77
C PHE A 92 9.70 0.43 8.13
N ALA A 93 10.04 1.64 8.58
CA ALA A 93 9.50 2.20 9.82
C ALA A 93 7.97 2.36 9.72
N ALA A 94 7.46 3.01 8.67
CA ALA A 94 6.03 3.23 8.49
C ALA A 94 5.25 1.91 8.38
N MET A 95 5.74 0.93 7.62
CA MET A 95 5.11 -0.39 7.52
C MET A 95 5.09 -1.12 8.87
N LEU A 96 6.17 -1.02 9.66
CA LEU A 96 6.20 -1.60 11.00
C LEU A 96 5.17 -0.93 11.92
N MET A 97 5.07 0.39 11.90
CA MET A 97 4.07 1.13 12.68
C MET A 97 2.65 0.70 12.31
N ALA A 98 2.34 0.56 11.02
CA ALA A 98 1.03 0.08 10.56
C ALA A 98 0.74 -1.35 11.06
N MET A 99 1.72 -2.26 10.99
CA MET A 99 1.57 -3.62 11.52
C MET A 99 1.33 -3.62 13.03
N LEU A 100 2.06 -2.79 13.78
CA LEU A 100 1.92 -2.70 15.24
C LEU A 100 0.56 -2.13 15.64
N ASP A 101 0.05 -1.14 14.91
CA ASP A 101 -1.29 -0.60 15.13
C ASP A 101 -2.37 -1.66 14.91
N GLY A 102 -2.27 -2.40 13.80
CA GLY A 102 -3.15 -3.53 13.51
C GLY A 102 -3.17 -4.58 14.63
N ILE A 103 -2.00 -4.94 15.17
CA ILE A 103 -1.86 -5.87 16.31
C ILE A 103 -2.54 -5.30 17.56
N ARG A 104 -2.26 -4.03 17.92
CA ARG A 104 -2.80 -3.40 19.13
C ARG A 104 -4.33 -3.31 19.09
N ASN A 105 -4.87 -2.96 17.93
CA ASN A 105 -6.30 -2.74 17.72
C ASN A 105 -7.02 -4.00 17.22
N LYS A 106 -6.34 -5.16 17.13
CA LYS A 106 -6.88 -6.44 16.67
C LYS A 106 -7.60 -6.34 15.32
N MET A 107 -7.02 -5.59 14.39
CA MET A 107 -7.64 -5.33 13.08
C MET A 107 -7.58 -6.58 12.21
N HIS A 108 -8.71 -7.25 12.01
CA HIS A 108 -8.75 -8.40 11.10
C HIS A 108 -8.84 -7.95 9.64
N PRO A 109 -8.06 -8.52 8.71
CA PRO A 109 -8.02 -8.11 7.30
C PRO A 109 -9.24 -8.55 6.46
N GLY A 110 -10.31 -9.03 7.10
CA GLY A 110 -11.40 -9.71 6.41
C GLY A 110 -10.99 -11.06 5.79
N PRO A 111 -11.82 -11.64 4.90
CA PRO A 111 -11.52 -12.88 4.19
C PRO A 111 -10.46 -12.68 3.09
N PRO A 112 -9.69 -13.74 2.73
CA PRO A 112 -8.70 -13.68 1.67
C PRO A 112 -9.34 -13.58 0.27
N LEU A 113 -8.64 -13.00 -0.69
CA LEU A 113 -9.06 -12.92 -2.09
C LEU A 113 -8.25 -13.91 -2.96
N ASP A 114 -8.67 -15.18 -2.92
CA ASP A 114 -7.96 -16.29 -3.57
C ASP A 114 -8.34 -16.55 -5.04
N LYS A 115 -9.21 -15.73 -5.62
CA LYS A 115 -9.51 -15.73 -7.05
C LYS A 115 -8.50 -14.87 -7.79
N ASP A 116 -8.14 -15.21 -9.03
CA ASP A 116 -7.36 -14.29 -9.85
C ASP A 116 -8.18 -13.01 -10.07
N ILE A 117 -7.61 -11.87 -9.67
CA ILE A 117 -8.32 -10.58 -9.69
C ILE A 117 -8.58 -10.14 -11.13
N TYR A 118 -7.80 -10.65 -12.10
CA TYR A 118 -8.03 -10.39 -13.52
C TYR A 118 -9.27 -11.09 -14.07
N ASP A 119 -9.66 -12.21 -13.46
CA ASP A 119 -10.83 -13.00 -13.85
C ASP A 119 -12.09 -12.60 -13.08
N LEU A 120 -11.96 -11.67 -12.12
CA LEU A 120 -13.09 -11.19 -11.34
C LEU A 120 -13.89 -10.15 -12.12
N PRO A 121 -15.22 -10.28 -12.21
CA PRO A 121 -16.05 -9.26 -12.84
C PRO A 121 -15.91 -7.93 -12.07
N PRO A 122 -15.97 -6.78 -12.76
CA PRO A 122 -15.80 -5.47 -12.13
C PRO A 122 -16.69 -5.24 -10.91
N GLU A 123 -17.88 -5.84 -10.89
CA GLU A 123 -18.85 -5.82 -9.78
C GLU A 123 -18.30 -6.45 -8.49
N GLU A 124 -17.59 -7.59 -8.58
CA GLU A 124 -16.95 -8.25 -7.42
C GLU A 124 -15.74 -7.45 -6.89
N LEU A 125 -15.24 -6.50 -7.67
CA LEU A 125 -14.07 -5.67 -7.34
C LEU A 125 -14.43 -4.25 -6.89
N GLN A 126 -15.72 -3.88 -6.88
CA GLN A 126 -16.14 -2.54 -6.47
C GLN A 126 -15.89 -2.31 -4.98
N ASP A 127 -16.17 -3.33 -4.16
CA ASP A 127 -16.09 -3.23 -2.70
C ASP A 127 -14.67 -3.48 -2.17
N VAL A 128 -13.74 -3.93 -3.02
CA VAL A 128 -12.36 -4.18 -2.62
C VAL A 128 -11.61 -2.84 -2.56
N PRO A 129 -11.09 -2.42 -1.38
CA PRO A 129 -10.35 -1.19 -1.26
C PRO A 129 -9.15 -1.15 -2.21
N ARG A 130 -8.77 0.04 -2.67
CA ARG A 130 -7.72 0.22 -3.67
C ARG A 130 -6.63 1.16 -3.18
N THR A 131 -5.44 0.99 -3.72
CA THR A 131 -4.36 1.97 -3.58
C THR A 131 -4.77 3.31 -4.21
N PRO A 132 -4.25 4.44 -3.71
CA PRO A 132 -4.41 5.74 -4.38
C PRO A 132 -3.91 5.69 -5.83
N GLN A 133 -4.55 6.43 -6.73
CA GLN A 133 -4.19 6.51 -8.15
C GLN A 133 -3.19 7.62 -8.44
N THR A 134 -2.96 8.53 -7.49
CA THR A 134 -2.00 9.62 -7.62
C THR A 134 -1.23 9.83 -6.32
N LEU A 135 -0.06 10.45 -6.42
CA LEU A 135 0.72 10.88 -5.27
C LEU A 135 -0.10 11.84 -4.38
N ASP A 136 -0.89 12.73 -4.97
CA ASP A 136 -1.70 13.70 -4.22
C ASP A 136 -2.80 13.03 -3.38
N GLU A 137 -3.44 11.99 -3.92
CA GLU A 137 -4.41 11.18 -3.17
C GLU A 137 -3.76 10.45 -2.00
N ALA A 138 -2.56 9.89 -2.21
CA ALA A 138 -1.81 9.24 -1.14
C ALA A 138 -1.38 10.21 -0.05
N LEU A 139 -0.90 11.40 -0.40
CA LEU A 139 -0.57 12.47 0.55
C LEU A 139 -1.81 12.91 1.35
N SER A 140 -2.95 13.01 0.69
CA SER A 140 -4.22 13.32 1.35
C SER A 140 -4.74 12.18 2.23
N ALA A 141 -4.37 10.93 1.93
CA ALA A 141 -4.64 9.79 2.81
C ALA A 141 -3.72 9.81 4.03
N LEU A 142 -2.42 10.09 3.86
CA LEU A 142 -1.47 10.26 4.95
C LEU A 142 -1.94 11.38 5.89
N GLU A 143 -2.32 12.54 5.36
CA GLU A 143 -2.83 13.66 6.15
C GLU A 143 -4.01 13.26 7.05
N ARG A 144 -4.91 12.40 6.57
CA ARG A 144 -6.09 11.94 7.31
C ARG A 144 -5.85 10.75 8.26
N ASP A 145 -4.77 10.00 8.06
CA ASP A 145 -4.53 8.70 8.70
C ASP A 145 -3.03 8.55 9.06
N HIS A 146 -2.47 9.52 9.77
CA HIS A 146 -1.07 9.48 10.22
C HIS A 146 -0.89 9.19 11.72
N ASP A 147 -1.97 9.14 12.51
CA ASP A 147 -1.91 8.93 13.96
C ASP A 147 -1.14 7.66 14.36
N PHE A 148 -1.23 6.61 13.53
CA PHE A 148 -0.52 5.36 13.76
C PHE A 148 1.01 5.53 13.70
N LEU A 149 1.52 6.52 12.95
CA LEU A 149 2.95 6.82 12.81
C LEU A 149 3.49 7.60 14.01
N LEU A 150 2.66 8.39 14.67
CA LEU A 150 3.05 9.23 15.81
C LEU A 150 3.31 8.42 17.09
N GLN A 151 2.85 7.17 17.13
CA GLN A 151 2.96 6.33 18.31
C GLN A 151 4.42 6.14 18.76
N GLY A 152 4.71 6.42 20.02
CA GLY A 152 6.07 6.31 20.58
C GLY A 152 7.08 7.32 20.03
N GLY A 153 6.62 8.36 19.32
CA GLY A 153 7.50 9.39 18.75
C GLY A 153 8.41 8.88 17.63
N VAL A 154 8.00 7.82 16.92
CA VAL A 154 8.77 7.25 15.80
C VAL A 154 8.77 8.21 14.61
N PHE A 155 7.59 8.73 14.28
CA PHE A 155 7.44 9.90 13.43
C PHE A 155 6.90 11.04 14.29
N THR A 156 7.29 12.24 13.94
CA THR A 156 6.77 13.47 14.54
C THR A 156 5.85 14.16 13.54
N GLU A 157 4.89 14.94 14.05
CA GLU A 157 3.91 15.64 13.24
C GLU A 157 4.59 16.59 12.25
N ASP A 158 5.61 17.34 12.67
CA ASP A 158 6.39 18.24 11.82
C ASP A 158 7.07 17.52 10.65
N VAL A 159 7.57 16.29 10.85
CA VAL A 159 8.16 15.48 9.77
C VAL A 159 7.09 15.06 8.75
N ILE A 160 5.90 14.69 9.21
CA ILE A 160 4.79 14.28 8.33
C ILE A 160 4.27 15.48 7.54
N GLU A 161 4.02 16.61 8.22
CA GLU A 161 3.58 17.86 7.58
C GLU A 161 4.60 18.34 6.56
N THR A 162 5.89 18.38 6.93
CA THR A 162 6.98 18.77 6.03
C THR A 162 7.06 17.84 4.81
N TRP A 163 6.90 16.54 5.02
CA TRP A 163 6.88 15.56 3.92
C TRP A 163 5.73 15.83 2.95
N ILE A 164 4.53 16.06 3.47
CA ILE A 164 3.33 16.34 2.67
C ILE A 164 3.51 17.63 1.87
N ASP A 165 3.90 18.72 2.53
CA ASP A 165 4.11 20.02 1.88
C ASP A 165 5.18 19.94 0.80
N TYR A 166 6.34 19.34 1.12
CA TYR A 166 7.43 19.21 0.15
C TYR A 166 6.99 18.45 -1.10
N LYS A 167 6.31 17.30 -0.94
CA LYS A 167 5.84 16.50 -2.07
C LYS A 167 4.78 17.22 -2.90
N ARG A 168 3.85 17.93 -2.26
CA ARG A 168 2.84 18.74 -2.97
C ARG A 168 3.48 19.88 -3.75
N THR A 169 4.36 20.64 -3.10
CA THR A 169 4.97 21.87 -3.63
C THR A 169 5.99 21.59 -4.72
N TYR A 170 6.86 20.59 -4.54
CA TYR A 170 7.99 20.37 -5.44
C TYR A 170 7.80 19.24 -6.45
N GLU A 171 6.84 18.34 -6.26
CA GLU A 171 6.58 17.23 -7.20
C GLU A 171 5.19 17.29 -7.84
N VAL A 172 4.12 17.39 -7.04
CA VAL A 172 2.74 17.34 -7.56
C VAL A 172 2.38 18.62 -8.33
N ALA A 173 2.46 19.79 -7.69
CA ALA A 173 2.03 21.05 -8.30
C ALA A 173 2.82 21.40 -9.57
N PRO A 174 4.16 21.24 -9.62
CA PRO A 174 4.91 21.51 -10.84
C PRO A 174 4.54 20.54 -11.97
N LEU A 175 4.32 19.26 -11.69
CA LEU A 175 3.93 18.30 -12.73
C LEU A 175 2.55 18.64 -13.32
N ARG A 176 1.60 19.04 -12.47
CA ARG A 176 0.23 19.42 -12.89
C ARG A 176 0.21 20.61 -13.86
N MET A 177 1.18 21.51 -13.80
CA MET A 177 1.28 22.69 -14.67
C MET A 177 2.03 22.45 -15.98
N ARG A 178 2.51 21.21 -16.24
CA ARG A 178 3.27 20.89 -17.45
C ARG A 178 2.39 20.10 -18.43
N PRO A 179 2.20 20.59 -19.66
CA PRO A 179 1.61 19.79 -20.72
C PRO A 179 2.36 18.47 -20.89
N HIS A 180 1.63 17.36 -20.96
CA HIS A 180 2.21 16.05 -21.15
C HIS A 180 2.32 15.73 -22.65
N PRO A 181 3.42 15.17 -23.16
CA PRO A 181 3.57 14.90 -24.60
C PRO A 181 2.43 14.09 -25.23
N TYR A 182 1.81 13.19 -24.46
CA TYR A 182 0.64 12.42 -24.91
C TYR A 182 -0.61 13.28 -25.15
N GLU A 183 -0.76 14.42 -24.47
CA GLU A 183 -1.89 15.34 -24.69
C GLU A 183 -1.84 15.96 -26.10
N PHE A 184 -0.65 16.15 -26.68
CA PHE A 184 -0.53 16.56 -28.07
C PHE A 184 -1.06 15.48 -29.01
N ALA A 185 -0.78 14.20 -28.75
CA ALA A 185 -1.31 13.11 -29.56
C ALA A 185 -2.84 12.98 -29.47
N LEU A 186 -3.44 13.42 -28.34
CA LEU A 186 -4.88 13.36 -28.11
C LEU A 186 -5.63 14.60 -28.61
N TYR A 187 -5.01 15.78 -28.51
CA TYR A 187 -5.74 17.05 -28.54
C TYR A 187 -5.08 18.14 -29.39
N PHE A 188 -4.02 17.85 -30.16
CA PHE A 188 -3.34 18.87 -30.96
C PHE A 188 -4.21 19.49 -32.06
N ASP A 189 -5.17 18.73 -32.57
CA ASP A 189 -6.05 19.09 -33.68
C ASP A 189 -7.52 19.36 -33.28
N LEU A 190 -7.78 19.58 -31.98
CA LEU A 190 -9.10 20.03 -31.51
C LEU A 190 -9.50 21.39 -32.08
#